data_AF-A0A2V8CNZ8-F1
#
_entry.id   AF-A0A2V8CNZ8-F1
#
_cell.length_a   1.000
_cell.length_b   1.000
_cell.length_c   1.000
_cell.angle_alpha   90.00
_cell.angle_beta   90.00
_cell.angle_gamma   90.00
#
_symmetry.space_group_name_H-M   'P 1'
#
loop_
_entity.id
_entity.type
_entity.pdbx_description
1 polymer ?
#
loop_
_entity_poly.entity_id
_entity_poly.type
_entity_poly.pdbx_seq_one_letter_code
_entity_poly.pdbx_strand_id
1 'polypeptide(L)'
;MYSLGDDQEAGFKARDSQNTPSLDRARLFAAGPVLAPKSVDEAKKLVDDNVAMNVDIIKIRVDDNLGTTAKMPPDIYKAVIDEAHRKGKRVAVHLFYLEDAKGVLDAGADFIAHSVRDKDVDDAFIAMMKRRNVCYCPTLMREVSTFVYESTPSWFSDPLFLKHVDPKTIEQLKEPARQEQMKNSKQAQRYKAGLEVANRNLKKLSDAGVPIAMGTDTGPPARFQGYFEQMELEMMVKAGLTSRQSLIASTRDAARCQKLDDQVGTLEPNKWADFVVLNADPLADISNIRKIDAVYVAGNKVDR
;
A
#
# COMPACT_ATOMS: atom_id res chain seq x y z
N MET A 1 -8.25 -6.62 -1.17
CA MET A 1 -6.95 -6.33 -0.52
C MET A 1 -5.86 -6.94 -1.37
N TYR A 2 -4.85 -6.16 -1.74
CA TYR A 2 -3.66 -6.65 -2.43
C TYR A 2 -2.51 -6.65 -1.42
N SER A 3 -2.04 -7.84 -1.06
CA SER A 3 -0.79 -8.00 -0.32
C SER A 3 0.36 -7.84 -1.29
N LEU A 4 1.34 -7.03 -0.89
CA LEU A 4 2.52 -6.72 -1.70
C LEU A 4 3.79 -7.26 -1.04
N GLY A 5 3.71 -8.41 -0.35
CA GLY A 5 4.90 -9.06 0.17
C GLY A 5 4.65 -10.07 1.28
N ASP A 6 5.55 -11.06 1.34
CA ASP A 6 5.74 -12.03 2.42
C ASP A 6 4.52 -12.92 2.72
N ASP A 7 3.64 -13.07 1.73
CA ASP A 7 2.49 -13.98 1.79
C ASP A 7 2.96 -15.43 2.02
N GLN A 8 2.36 -16.08 3.02
CA GLN A 8 2.61 -17.47 3.37
C GLN A 8 1.50 -18.38 2.82
N GLU A 9 1.67 -19.70 2.94
CA GLU A 9 0.71 -20.71 2.48
C GLU A 9 -0.75 -20.41 2.89
N ALA A 10 -0.96 -19.97 4.14
CA ALA A 10 -2.28 -19.59 4.63
C ALA A 10 -2.91 -18.44 3.82
N GLY A 11 -2.10 -17.47 3.39
CA GLY A 11 -2.53 -16.37 2.53
C GLY A 11 -2.97 -16.85 1.15
N PHE A 12 -2.16 -17.73 0.52
CA PHE A 12 -2.54 -18.33 -0.76
C PHE A 12 -3.80 -19.18 -0.65
N LYS A 13 -3.93 -20.01 0.38
CA LYS A 13 -5.15 -20.80 0.63
C LYS A 13 -6.39 -19.93 0.81
N ALA A 14 -6.27 -18.81 1.52
CA ALA A 14 -7.35 -17.83 1.63
C ALA A 14 -7.66 -17.19 0.27
N ARG A 15 -6.66 -16.78 -0.50
CA ARG A 15 -6.89 -16.22 -1.83
C ARG A 15 -7.56 -17.21 -2.78
N ASP A 16 -7.08 -18.45 -2.84
CA ASP A 16 -7.60 -19.46 -3.78
C ASP A 16 -9.03 -19.93 -3.45
N SER A 17 -9.48 -19.75 -2.20
CA SER A 17 -10.84 -20.10 -1.75
C SER A 17 -11.86 -18.97 -1.85
N GLN A 18 -11.49 -17.80 -2.38
CA GLN A 18 -12.33 -16.60 -2.26
C GLN A 18 -13.41 -16.45 -3.34
N ASN A 19 -13.33 -17.16 -4.46
CA ASN A 19 -14.28 -17.01 -5.56
C ASN A 19 -15.57 -17.80 -5.33
N THR A 20 -16.30 -17.44 -4.27
CA THR A 20 -17.56 -18.07 -3.86
C THR A 20 -18.61 -17.01 -3.52
N PRO A 21 -19.90 -17.23 -3.81
CA PRO A 21 -20.98 -16.37 -3.35
C PRO A 21 -21.11 -16.31 -1.82
N SER A 22 -20.55 -17.27 -1.08
CA SER A 22 -20.61 -17.32 0.38
C SER A 22 -19.47 -16.57 1.08
N LEU A 23 -18.68 -15.79 0.34
CA LEU A 23 -17.53 -15.08 0.91
C LEU A 23 -17.99 -14.03 1.93
N ASP A 24 -17.43 -14.06 3.13
CA ASP A 24 -17.77 -13.21 4.27
C ASP A 24 -16.58 -12.37 4.77
N ARG A 25 -15.48 -12.35 4.01
CA ARG A 25 -14.25 -11.63 4.32
C ARG A 25 -13.68 -10.96 3.08
N ALA A 26 -12.79 -9.98 3.26
CA ALA A 26 -12.13 -9.31 2.15
C ALA A 26 -11.47 -10.31 1.17
N ARG A 27 -11.62 -10.03 -0.13
CA ARG A 27 -10.83 -10.69 -1.18
C ARG A 27 -9.36 -10.33 -1.01
N LEU A 28 -8.50 -11.32 -1.12
CA LEU A 28 -7.05 -11.25 -1.03
C LEU A 28 -6.43 -11.52 -2.40
N PHE A 29 -5.37 -10.81 -2.70
CA PHE A 29 -4.46 -11.05 -3.83
C PHE A 29 -3.04 -10.99 -3.26
N ALA A 30 -2.16 -11.85 -3.74
CA ALA A 30 -0.89 -12.15 -3.09
C ALA A 30 0.28 -11.94 -4.04
N ALA A 31 1.34 -11.32 -3.54
CA ALA A 31 2.59 -11.13 -4.27
C ALA A 31 3.63 -12.21 -3.95
N GLY A 32 3.46 -12.94 -2.83
CA GLY A 32 4.50 -13.84 -2.34
C GLY A 32 5.69 -13.08 -1.75
N PRO A 33 6.87 -13.72 -1.65
CA PRO A 33 8.08 -13.09 -1.16
C PRO A 33 8.45 -11.77 -1.86
N VAL A 34 8.95 -10.80 -1.11
CA VAL A 34 9.58 -9.60 -1.68
C VAL A 34 10.96 -9.95 -2.24
N LEU A 35 11.17 -9.80 -3.56
CA LEU A 35 12.43 -10.20 -4.18
C LEU A 35 13.51 -9.13 -4.03
N ALA A 36 14.70 -9.59 -3.65
CA ALA A 36 15.93 -8.81 -3.60
C ALA A 36 17.13 -9.61 -4.16
N PRO A 37 17.07 -10.06 -5.43
CA PRO A 37 18.16 -10.80 -6.07
C PRO A 37 19.48 -10.02 -6.11
N LYS A 38 20.58 -10.75 -6.11
CA LYS A 38 21.97 -10.25 -6.15
C LYS A 38 22.63 -10.44 -7.52
N SER A 39 21.97 -11.13 -8.45
CA SER A 39 22.42 -11.29 -9.84
C SER A 39 21.24 -11.40 -10.81
N VAL A 40 21.51 -11.27 -12.10
CA VAL A 40 20.52 -11.46 -13.18
C VAL A 40 19.97 -12.90 -13.21
N ASP A 41 20.82 -13.90 -12.96
CA ASP A 41 20.38 -15.29 -12.95
C ASP A 41 19.51 -15.60 -11.73
N GLU A 42 19.88 -15.04 -10.56
CA GLU A 42 19.05 -15.13 -9.36
C GLU A 42 17.71 -14.40 -9.56
N ALA A 43 17.70 -13.24 -10.22
CA ALA A 43 16.48 -12.52 -10.55
C ALA A 43 15.49 -13.39 -11.34
N LYS A 44 15.96 -14.06 -12.39
CA LYS A 44 15.11 -14.95 -13.20
C LYS A 44 14.60 -16.13 -12.39
N LYS A 45 15.48 -16.79 -11.63
CA LYS A 45 15.11 -17.93 -10.79
C LYS A 45 14.05 -17.54 -9.74
N LEU A 46 14.22 -16.42 -9.06
CA LEU A 46 13.28 -15.99 -8.04
C LEU A 46 11.91 -15.63 -8.64
N VAL A 47 11.88 -15.06 -9.84
CA VAL A 47 10.62 -14.85 -10.57
C VAL A 47 9.95 -16.18 -10.91
N ASP A 48 10.70 -17.15 -11.44
CA ASP A 48 10.18 -18.49 -11.74
C ASP A 48 9.58 -19.16 -10.49
N ASP A 49 10.28 -19.11 -9.36
CA ASP A 49 9.83 -19.68 -8.10
C ASP A 49 8.52 -19.01 -7.61
N ASN A 50 8.39 -17.68 -7.74
CA ASN A 50 7.17 -16.96 -7.36
C ASN A 50 6.01 -17.24 -8.31
N VAL A 51 6.27 -17.33 -9.62
CA VAL A 51 5.25 -17.69 -10.61
C VAL A 51 4.73 -19.11 -10.34
N ALA A 52 5.58 -20.04 -9.90
CA ALA A 52 5.17 -21.39 -9.51
C ALA A 52 4.24 -21.40 -8.29
N MET A 53 4.31 -20.40 -7.41
CA MET A 53 3.36 -20.17 -6.31
C MET A 53 2.04 -19.53 -6.77
N ASN A 54 1.87 -19.34 -8.09
CA ASN A 54 0.71 -18.72 -8.71
C ASN A 54 0.45 -17.27 -8.25
N VAL A 55 1.48 -16.48 -7.89
CA VAL A 55 1.31 -15.09 -7.40
C VAL A 55 0.54 -14.20 -8.38
N ASP A 56 -0.19 -13.20 -7.86
CA ASP A 56 -0.96 -12.25 -8.67
C ASP A 56 -0.09 -11.12 -9.23
N ILE A 57 1.01 -10.78 -8.55
CA ILE A 57 1.97 -9.75 -8.94
C ILE A 57 3.36 -10.14 -8.40
N ILE A 58 4.44 -9.72 -9.05
CA ILE A 58 5.79 -9.82 -8.51
C ILE A 58 6.10 -8.57 -7.70
N LYS A 59 6.75 -8.71 -6.55
CA LYS A 59 7.19 -7.58 -5.72
C LYS A 59 8.71 -7.52 -5.64
N ILE A 60 9.28 -6.34 -5.85
CA ILE A 60 10.70 -6.07 -5.60
C ILE A 60 10.92 -4.88 -4.68
N ARG A 61 12.13 -4.78 -4.12
CA ARG A 61 12.66 -3.58 -3.47
C ARG A 61 13.94 -3.14 -4.15
N VAL A 62 14.05 -1.85 -4.46
CA VAL A 62 15.24 -1.30 -5.15
C VAL A 62 16.07 -0.31 -4.32
N ASP A 63 15.51 0.23 -3.24
CA ASP A 63 16.19 1.22 -2.41
C ASP A 63 17.22 0.62 -1.44
N ASP A 64 17.94 1.52 -0.76
CA ASP A 64 19.04 1.19 0.17
C ASP A 64 18.62 1.17 1.64
N ASN A 65 17.32 1.16 1.95
CA ASN A 65 16.82 1.29 3.33
C ASN A 65 17.39 2.50 4.10
N LEU A 66 17.55 3.64 3.42
CA LEU A 66 18.17 4.86 3.97
C LEU A 66 19.65 4.67 4.31
N GLY A 67 20.34 3.84 3.53
CA GLY A 67 21.78 3.59 3.61
C GLY A 67 22.20 2.40 4.46
N THR A 68 21.27 1.55 4.93
CA THR A 68 21.59 0.34 5.69
C THR A 68 21.82 -0.89 4.82
N THR A 69 21.46 -0.82 3.53
CA THR A 69 21.62 -1.90 2.55
C THR A 69 22.10 -1.34 1.22
N ALA A 70 22.59 -2.17 0.30
CA ALA A 70 22.89 -1.74 -1.06
C ALA A 70 21.59 -1.62 -1.89
N LYS A 71 21.54 -0.65 -2.81
CA LYS A 71 20.47 -0.57 -3.81
C LYS A 71 20.52 -1.76 -4.76
N MET A 72 19.36 -2.16 -5.28
CA MET A 72 19.31 -3.11 -6.38
C MET A 72 19.83 -2.47 -7.67
N PRO A 73 20.86 -3.03 -8.33
CA PRO A 73 21.39 -2.53 -9.59
C PRO A 73 20.35 -2.51 -10.73
N PRO A 74 20.48 -1.56 -11.69
CA PRO A 74 19.55 -1.45 -12.82
C PRO A 74 19.38 -2.66 -13.71
N ASP A 75 20.47 -3.36 -14.02
CA ASP A 75 20.45 -4.59 -14.79
C ASP A 75 19.67 -5.70 -14.06
N ILE A 76 19.74 -5.75 -12.72
CA ILE A 76 19.06 -6.74 -11.91
C ILE A 76 17.55 -6.46 -11.82
N TYR A 77 17.11 -5.23 -11.48
CA TYR A 77 15.66 -4.96 -11.46
C TYR A 77 15.05 -5.06 -12.86
N LYS A 78 15.81 -4.71 -13.91
CA LYS A 78 15.35 -4.89 -15.29
C LYS A 78 15.18 -6.38 -15.61
N ALA A 79 16.11 -7.24 -15.19
CA ALA A 79 15.98 -8.68 -15.38
C ALA A 79 14.74 -9.26 -14.67
N VAL A 80 14.42 -8.78 -13.46
CA VAL A 80 13.17 -9.17 -12.77
C VAL A 80 11.94 -8.73 -13.58
N ILE A 81 11.91 -7.47 -14.04
CA ILE A 81 10.77 -6.92 -14.78
C ILE A 81 10.58 -7.65 -16.12
N ASP A 82 11.64 -7.82 -16.90
CA ASP A 82 11.60 -8.52 -18.18
C ASP A 82 11.10 -9.97 -18.01
N GLU A 83 11.61 -10.70 -17.01
CA GLU A 83 11.21 -12.08 -16.77
C GLU A 83 9.77 -12.19 -16.26
N ALA A 84 9.35 -11.30 -15.36
CA ALA A 84 7.97 -11.24 -14.89
C ALA A 84 7.00 -10.99 -16.05
N HIS A 85 7.32 -10.03 -16.92
CA HIS A 85 6.52 -9.71 -18.12
C HIS A 85 6.46 -10.89 -19.10
N ARG A 86 7.59 -11.60 -19.30
CA ARG A 86 7.63 -12.84 -20.11
C ARG A 86 6.69 -13.93 -19.59
N LYS A 87 6.43 -13.92 -18.27
CA LYS A 87 5.50 -14.84 -17.58
C LYS A 87 4.09 -14.26 -17.42
N GLY A 88 3.81 -13.10 -18.02
CA GLY A 88 2.51 -12.43 -17.93
C GLY A 88 2.20 -11.84 -16.55
N LYS A 89 3.21 -11.65 -15.69
CA LYS A 89 3.06 -11.02 -14.37
C LYS A 89 3.48 -9.56 -14.42
N ARG A 90 2.80 -8.73 -13.62
CA ARG A 90 3.16 -7.33 -13.36
C ARG A 90 4.19 -7.24 -12.25
N VAL A 91 4.86 -6.10 -12.12
CA VAL A 91 5.83 -5.83 -11.04
C VAL A 91 5.46 -4.59 -10.22
N ALA A 92 5.31 -4.77 -8.92
CA ALA A 92 5.25 -3.70 -7.93
C ALA A 92 6.63 -3.43 -7.33
N VAL A 93 6.98 -2.16 -7.16
CA VAL A 93 8.33 -1.75 -6.73
C VAL A 93 8.28 -0.94 -5.45
N HIS A 94 8.96 -1.40 -4.41
CA HIS A 94 9.30 -0.61 -3.23
C HIS A 94 10.51 0.28 -3.53
N LEU A 95 10.38 1.59 -3.32
CA LEU A 95 11.44 2.59 -3.55
C LEU A 95 11.28 3.80 -2.64
N PHE A 96 12.34 4.57 -2.40
CA PHE A 96 12.33 5.84 -1.66
C PHE A 96 12.68 7.06 -2.51
N TYR A 97 13.61 6.89 -3.46
CA TYR A 97 14.25 7.99 -4.16
C TYR A 97 13.62 8.27 -5.54
N LEU A 98 13.55 9.54 -5.94
CA LEU A 98 13.01 9.94 -7.25
C LEU A 98 13.78 9.30 -8.41
N GLU A 99 15.11 9.24 -8.33
CA GLU A 99 15.94 8.67 -9.40
C GLU A 99 15.67 7.17 -9.58
N ASP A 100 15.50 6.44 -8.48
CA ASP A 100 15.15 5.01 -8.54
C ASP A 100 13.76 4.85 -9.16
N ALA A 101 12.81 5.73 -8.81
CA ALA A 101 11.45 5.73 -9.37
C ALA A 101 11.44 5.93 -10.89
N LYS A 102 12.27 6.84 -11.41
CA LYS A 102 12.43 7.02 -12.86
C LYS A 102 13.08 5.80 -13.51
N GLY A 103 14.14 5.27 -12.91
CA GLY A 103 14.86 4.10 -13.44
C GLY A 103 13.97 2.87 -13.58
N VAL A 104 13.17 2.55 -12.56
CA VAL A 104 12.26 1.39 -12.62
C VAL A 104 11.08 1.62 -13.56
N LEU A 105 10.59 2.85 -13.69
CA LEU A 105 9.60 3.18 -14.71
C LEU A 105 10.17 3.00 -16.11
N ASP A 106 11.41 3.43 -16.38
CA ASP A 106 12.06 3.21 -17.66
C ASP A 106 12.24 1.72 -17.98
N ALA A 107 12.57 0.91 -16.96
CA ALA A 107 12.63 -0.55 -17.07
C ALA A 107 11.26 -1.23 -17.21
N GLY A 108 10.15 -0.53 -16.97
CA GLY A 108 8.80 -1.04 -17.22
C GLY A 108 8.00 -1.47 -15.99
N ALA A 109 8.33 -0.98 -14.79
CA ALA A 109 7.54 -1.25 -13.59
C ALA A 109 6.05 -0.88 -13.75
N ASP A 110 5.17 -1.69 -13.18
CA ASP A 110 3.71 -1.60 -13.36
C ASP A 110 2.98 -0.93 -12.20
N PHE A 111 3.65 -0.79 -11.05
CA PHE A 111 3.08 -0.25 -9.83
C PHE A 111 4.18 0.31 -8.91
N ILE A 112 4.08 1.58 -8.55
CA ILE A 112 4.99 2.22 -7.59
C ILE A 112 4.37 2.12 -6.20
N ALA A 113 5.04 1.37 -5.33
CA ALA A 113 4.63 1.21 -3.94
C ALA A 113 5.48 2.10 -3.03
N HIS A 114 4.79 2.74 -2.09
CA HIS A 114 5.29 3.82 -1.26
C HIS A 114 5.55 5.11 -2.04
N SER A 115 5.77 6.18 -1.28
CA SER A 115 6.02 7.49 -1.85
C SER A 115 7.48 7.69 -2.29
N VAL A 116 7.69 8.64 -3.20
CA VAL A 116 8.99 9.31 -3.39
C VAL A 116 9.14 10.31 -2.25
N ARG A 117 10.23 10.21 -1.49
CA ARG A 117 10.39 10.83 -0.17
C ARG A 117 11.69 11.59 0.02
N ASP A 118 12.62 11.52 -0.94
CA ASP A 118 13.90 12.22 -0.89
C ASP A 118 13.82 13.68 -1.35
N LYS A 119 12.97 13.96 -2.34
CA LYS A 119 12.73 15.29 -2.90
C LYS A 119 11.37 15.40 -3.58
N ASP A 120 10.98 16.62 -3.92
CA ASP A 120 9.76 16.85 -4.67
C ASP A 120 9.85 16.21 -6.07
N VAL A 121 8.78 15.57 -6.53
CA VAL A 121 8.71 14.95 -7.86
C VAL A 121 8.73 16.02 -8.96
N ASP A 122 9.41 15.74 -10.06
CA ASP A 122 9.49 16.63 -11.20
C ASP A 122 8.50 16.25 -12.32
N ASP A 123 8.39 17.15 -13.30
CA ASP A 123 7.44 16.99 -14.40
C ASP A 123 7.81 15.82 -15.31
N ALA A 124 9.11 15.46 -15.38
CA ALA A 124 9.58 14.29 -16.10
C ALA A 124 9.01 13.01 -15.47
N PHE A 125 9.10 12.85 -14.15
CA PHE A 125 8.51 11.71 -13.45
C PHE A 125 6.99 11.64 -13.61
N ILE A 126 6.30 12.78 -13.47
CA ILE A 126 4.84 12.87 -13.69
C ILE A 126 4.48 12.43 -15.12
N ALA A 127 5.21 12.91 -16.12
CA ALA A 127 4.98 12.54 -17.52
C ALA A 127 5.24 11.04 -17.76
N MET A 128 6.23 10.44 -17.10
CA MET A 128 6.50 9.00 -17.17
C MET A 128 5.35 8.18 -16.59
N MET A 129 4.87 8.54 -15.39
CA MET A 129 3.73 7.89 -14.73
C MET A 129 2.48 7.93 -15.61
N LYS A 130 2.16 9.10 -16.19
CA LYS A 130 1.00 9.28 -17.07
C LYS A 130 1.12 8.51 -18.37
N ARG A 131 2.27 8.61 -19.05
CA ARG A 131 2.52 7.93 -20.33
C ARG A 131 2.40 6.42 -20.20
N ARG A 132 2.88 5.86 -19.10
CA ARG A 132 2.83 4.41 -18.84
C ARG A 132 1.54 3.97 -18.15
N ASN A 133 0.70 4.91 -17.69
CA ASN A 133 -0.49 4.65 -16.89
C ASN A 133 -0.18 3.79 -15.65
N VAL A 134 0.94 4.08 -14.98
CA VAL A 134 1.40 3.36 -13.78
C VAL A 134 0.75 3.96 -12.55
N CYS A 135 0.34 3.10 -11.63
CA CYS A 135 -0.29 3.52 -10.39
C CYS A 135 0.73 3.83 -9.30
N TYR A 136 0.39 4.82 -8.48
CA TYR A 136 1.15 5.24 -7.32
C TYR A 136 0.40 4.91 -6.03
N CYS A 137 1.05 4.23 -5.09
CA CYS A 137 0.48 3.91 -3.79
C CYS A 137 1.28 4.59 -2.68
N PRO A 138 0.75 5.64 -2.03
CA PRO A 138 1.54 6.53 -1.19
C PRO A 138 1.95 5.91 0.15
N THR A 139 1.09 5.08 0.76
CA THR A 139 1.29 4.44 2.08
C THR A 139 1.73 5.45 3.15
N LEU A 140 1.01 6.55 3.32
CA LEU A 140 1.39 7.61 4.26
C LEU A 140 1.41 7.09 5.71
N MET A 141 0.48 6.21 6.09
CA MET A 141 0.44 5.58 7.41
C MET A 141 1.60 4.63 7.67
N ARG A 142 2.21 4.06 6.61
CA ARG A 142 3.49 3.37 6.73
C ARG A 142 4.54 4.32 7.27
N GLU A 143 4.66 5.52 6.72
CA GLU A 143 5.63 6.52 7.18
C GLU A 143 5.33 6.96 8.61
N VAL A 144 4.07 7.28 8.91
CA VAL A 144 3.64 7.65 10.27
C VAL A 144 4.07 6.58 11.28
N SER A 145 3.86 5.29 10.97
CA SER A 145 4.21 4.17 11.87
C SER A 145 5.71 4.09 12.21
N THR A 146 6.59 4.67 11.39
CA THR A 146 8.04 4.61 11.61
C THR A 146 8.54 5.57 12.68
N PHE A 147 7.73 6.56 13.11
CA PHE A 147 8.13 7.56 14.09
C PHE A 147 7.05 7.90 15.11
N VAL A 148 5.76 7.64 14.85
CA VAL A 148 4.68 8.14 15.71
C VAL A 148 4.71 7.59 17.14
N TYR A 149 5.33 6.43 17.32
CA TYR A 149 5.53 5.79 18.63
C TYR A 149 6.72 6.37 19.43
N GLU A 150 7.30 7.49 18.98
CA GLU A 150 8.20 8.31 19.79
C GLU A 150 7.47 8.97 20.99
N SER A 151 6.13 8.93 20.96
CA SER A 151 5.23 9.29 22.06
C SER A 151 3.97 8.42 21.99
N THR A 152 3.08 8.53 22.98
CA THR A 152 1.79 7.80 22.95
C THR A 152 0.86 8.47 21.95
N PRO A 153 0.45 7.81 20.84
CA PRO A 153 -0.46 8.42 19.88
C PRO A 153 -1.84 8.64 20.48
N SER A 154 -2.51 9.73 20.11
CA SER A 154 -3.84 10.06 20.66
C SER A 154 -4.90 9.02 20.36
N TRP A 155 -4.82 8.31 19.23
CA TRP A 155 -5.77 7.25 18.87
C TRP A 155 -5.66 6.00 19.73
N PHE A 156 -4.67 5.89 20.64
CA PHE A 156 -4.62 4.80 21.61
C PHE A 156 -5.75 4.88 22.65
N SER A 157 -6.53 5.96 22.68
CA SER A 157 -7.76 6.06 23.45
C SER A 157 -9.04 5.95 22.61
N ASP A 158 -8.94 5.73 21.30
CA ASP A 158 -10.12 5.58 20.43
C ASP A 158 -10.83 4.24 20.72
N PRO A 159 -12.11 4.23 21.10
CA PRO A 159 -12.87 2.99 21.33
C PRO A 159 -12.87 2.04 20.13
N LEU A 160 -12.89 2.55 18.90
CA LEU A 160 -12.85 1.72 17.69
C LEU A 160 -11.51 1.00 17.55
N PHE A 161 -10.41 1.69 17.89
CA PHE A 161 -9.07 1.11 17.91
C PHE A 161 -8.95 0.05 19.00
N LEU A 162 -9.40 0.39 20.21
CA LEU A 162 -9.33 -0.47 21.40
C LEU A 162 -10.16 -1.76 21.27
N LYS A 163 -11.19 -1.80 20.42
CA LYS A 163 -12.01 -3.00 20.18
C LYS A 163 -11.21 -4.18 19.61
N HIS A 164 -10.17 -3.91 18.81
CA HIS A 164 -9.50 -4.94 18.00
C HIS A 164 -8.00 -5.09 18.24
N VAL A 165 -7.36 -4.11 18.87
CA VAL A 165 -5.92 -4.16 19.17
C VAL A 165 -5.63 -5.05 20.38
N ASP A 166 -4.51 -5.79 20.33
CA ASP A 166 -3.98 -6.48 21.51
C ASP A 166 -3.45 -5.45 22.53
N PRO A 167 -3.99 -5.38 23.76
CA PRO A 167 -3.51 -4.47 24.79
C PRO A 167 -1.99 -4.57 25.06
N LYS A 168 -1.40 -5.76 24.92
CA LYS A 168 0.05 -5.95 25.08
C LYS A 168 0.85 -5.18 24.05
N THR A 169 0.33 -5.05 22.83
CA THR A 169 0.97 -4.26 21.78
C THR A 169 0.98 -2.77 22.17
N ILE A 170 -0.11 -2.26 22.75
CA ILE A 170 -0.18 -0.89 23.27
C ILE A 170 0.82 -0.70 24.42
N GLU A 171 0.85 -1.62 25.38
CA GLU A 171 1.78 -1.56 26.51
C GLU A 171 3.24 -1.48 26.04
N GLN A 172 3.64 -2.38 25.14
CA GLN A 172 4.97 -2.39 24.53
C GLN A 172 5.29 -1.11 23.76
N LEU A 173 4.31 -0.50 23.06
CA LEU A 173 4.50 0.75 22.32
C LEU A 173 4.58 1.98 23.25
N LYS A 174 4.09 1.85 24.49
CA LYS A 174 4.14 2.88 25.53
C LYS A 174 5.35 2.78 26.45
N GLU A 175 6.15 1.73 26.34
CA GLU A 175 7.37 1.56 27.15
C GLU A 175 8.31 2.77 26.97
N PRO A 176 8.68 3.48 28.07
CA PRO A 176 9.49 4.70 27.96
C PRO A 176 10.83 4.49 27.23
N ALA A 177 11.49 3.36 27.46
CA ALA A 177 12.75 3.02 26.79
C ALA A 177 12.59 2.89 25.27
N ARG A 178 11.50 2.27 24.82
CA ARG A 178 11.19 2.15 23.39
C ARG A 178 10.86 3.49 22.76
N GLN A 179 10.04 4.32 23.43
CA GLN A 179 9.71 5.65 22.94
C GLN A 179 10.97 6.52 22.82
N GLU A 180 11.85 6.45 23.81
CA GLU A 180 13.12 7.18 23.80
C GLU A 180 14.07 6.67 22.70
N GLN A 181 14.13 5.35 22.48
CA GLN A 181 14.87 4.79 21.34
C GLN A 181 14.33 5.31 20.00
N MET A 182 13.01 5.40 19.85
CA MET A 182 12.38 5.91 18.62
C MET A 182 12.67 7.39 18.39
N LYS A 183 12.55 8.23 19.43
CA LYS A 183 12.90 9.67 19.35
C LYS A 183 14.33 9.86 18.85
N ASN A 184 15.25 9.07 19.36
CA ASN A 184 16.68 9.16 19.04
C ASN A 184 17.07 8.41 17.75
N SER A 185 16.12 7.74 17.09
CA SER A 185 16.37 7.02 15.84
C SER A 185 16.55 7.99 14.67
N LYS A 186 17.77 8.04 14.13
CA LYS A 186 18.07 8.80 12.89
C LYS A 186 17.17 8.37 11.73
N GLN A 187 16.80 7.10 11.66
CA GLN A 187 15.95 6.59 10.59
C GLN A 187 14.51 7.09 10.74
N ALA A 188 13.95 7.08 11.97
CA ALA A 188 12.63 7.62 12.26
C ALA A 188 12.54 9.11 11.90
N GLN A 189 13.55 9.90 12.28
CA GLN A 189 13.59 11.32 11.94
C GLN A 189 13.69 11.58 10.42
N ARG A 190 14.39 10.71 9.67
CA ARG A 190 14.41 10.79 8.20
C ARG A 190 13.06 10.47 7.58
N TYR A 191 12.34 9.46 8.05
CA TYR A 191 10.99 9.17 7.56
C TYR A 191 9.97 10.24 7.96
N LYS A 192 10.13 10.85 9.14
CA LYS A 192 9.31 12.00 9.57
C LYS A 192 9.44 13.18 8.61
N ALA A 193 10.67 13.55 8.23
CA ALA A 193 10.89 14.56 7.20
C ALA A 193 10.40 14.11 5.81
N GLY A 194 10.60 12.83 5.48
CA GLY A 194 10.14 12.22 4.22
C GLY A 194 8.62 12.22 4.07
N LEU A 195 7.85 12.15 5.16
CA LEU A 195 6.39 12.25 5.11
C LEU A 195 5.92 13.61 4.60
N GLU A 196 6.59 14.70 4.96
CA GLU A 196 6.25 16.03 4.44
C GLU A 196 6.47 16.11 2.92
N VAL A 197 7.54 15.49 2.42
CA VAL A 197 7.80 15.34 0.98
C VAL A 197 6.74 14.46 0.32
N ALA A 198 6.41 13.32 0.93
CA ALA A 198 5.39 12.40 0.44
C ALA A 198 4.01 13.09 0.32
N ASN A 199 3.62 13.90 1.29
CA ASN A 199 2.36 14.65 1.26
C ASN A 199 2.31 15.62 0.07
N ARG A 200 3.36 16.43 -0.13
CA ARG A 200 3.45 17.36 -1.28
C ARG A 200 3.45 16.61 -2.61
N ASN A 201 4.20 15.52 -2.69
CA ASN A 201 4.29 14.69 -3.89
C ASN A 201 2.96 14.03 -4.23
N LEU A 202 2.24 13.48 -3.25
CA LEU A 202 0.92 12.90 -3.46
C LEU A 202 -0.05 13.93 -4.04
N LYS A 203 -0.08 15.15 -3.48
CA LYS A 203 -0.93 16.22 -4.01
C LYS A 203 -0.57 16.57 -5.46
N LYS A 204 0.72 16.78 -5.72
CA LYS A 204 1.21 17.13 -7.08
C LYS A 204 0.88 16.04 -8.10
N LEU A 205 1.05 14.77 -7.75
CA LEU A 205 0.70 13.64 -8.61
C LEU A 205 -0.81 13.55 -8.86
N SER A 206 -1.61 13.69 -7.80
CA SER A 206 -3.07 13.69 -7.89
C SER A 206 -3.58 14.83 -8.78
N ASP A 207 -3.07 16.05 -8.61
CA ASP A 207 -3.44 17.22 -9.44
C ASP A 207 -3.07 17.03 -10.91
N ALA A 208 -1.95 16.36 -11.18
CA ALA A 208 -1.53 16.04 -12.53
C ALA A 208 -2.35 14.92 -13.20
N GLY A 209 -3.25 14.26 -12.46
CA GLY A 209 -4.08 13.16 -12.92
C GLY A 209 -3.34 11.82 -12.99
N VAL A 210 -2.29 11.62 -12.18
CA VAL A 210 -1.65 10.31 -12.03
C VAL A 210 -2.61 9.36 -11.29
N PRO A 211 -2.79 8.11 -11.76
CA PRO A 211 -3.56 7.11 -11.04
C PRO A 211 -3.01 6.85 -9.63
N ILE A 212 -3.85 7.06 -8.61
CA ILE A 212 -3.52 6.78 -7.21
C ILE A 212 -4.31 5.55 -6.74
N ALA A 213 -3.63 4.60 -6.11
CA ALA A 213 -4.25 3.49 -5.40
C ALA A 213 -3.95 3.62 -3.90
N MET A 214 -4.98 3.65 -3.07
CA MET A 214 -4.78 3.67 -1.62
C MET A 214 -4.14 2.36 -1.13
N GLY A 215 -3.23 2.47 -0.16
CA GLY A 215 -2.65 1.34 0.56
C GLY A 215 -1.92 1.81 1.81
N THR A 216 -1.67 0.90 2.74
CA THR A 216 -1.25 1.25 4.12
C THR A 216 0.05 0.60 4.56
N ASP A 217 0.47 -0.49 3.89
CA ASP A 217 1.55 -1.38 4.33
C ASP A 217 1.30 -2.01 5.72
N THR A 218 0.03 -2.30 6.05
CA THR A 218 -0.39 -3.01 7.27
C THR A 218 -0.19 -4.52 7.19
N GLY A 219 0.05 -5.15 8.34
CA GLY A 219 0.47 -6.56 8.44
C GLY A 219 1.73 -6.70 9.29
N PRO A 220 2.77 -5.86 9.09
CA PRO A 220 3.89 -5.78 10.01
C PRO A 220 3.46 -5.34 11.43
N PRO A 221 4.20 -5.73 12.48
CA PRO A 221 3.92 -5.32 13.85
C PRO A 221 3.78 -3.80 14.01
N ALA A 222 2.86 -3.37 14.87
CA ALA A 222 2.52 -1.96 15.09
C ALA A 222 2.01 -1.22 13.83
N ARG A 223 1.44 -1.95 12.86
CA ARG A 223 0.63 -1.37 11.79
C ARG A 223 -0.72 -2.05 11.76
N PHE A 224 -1.74 -1.34 12.25
CA PHE A 224 -3.01 -1.93 12.65
C PHE A 224 -3.97 -2.04 11.46
N GLN A 225 -4.13 -3.26 10.95
CA GLN A 225 -5.07 -3.59 9.87
C GLN A 225 -6.51 -3.17 10.22
N GLY A 226 -7.24 -2.69 9.24
CA GLY A 226 -8.58 -2.11 9.36
C GLY A 226 -8.58 -0.66 9.85
N TYR A 227 -7.77 -0.32 10.87
CA TYR A 227 -7.73 1.03 11.44
C TYR A 227 -6.81 1.97 10.65
N PHE A 228 -5.66 1.49 10.18
CA PHE A 228 -4.73 2.31 9.40
C PHE A 228 -5.26 2.65 8.00
N GLU A 229 -6.17 1.85 7.44
CA GLU A 229 -6.85 2.13 6.18
C GLU A 229 -7.76 3.35 6.30
N GLN A 230 -8.40 3.50 7.47
CA GLN A 230 -9.21 4.67 7.81
C GLN A 230 -8.33 5.90 7.99
N MET A 231 -7.19 5.73 8.68
CA MET A 231 -6.23 6.82 8.85
C MET A 231 -5.50 7.21 7.56
N GLU A 232 -5.28 6.27 6.62
CA GLU A 232 -4.67 6.57 5.32
C GLU A 232 -5.56 7.49 4.50
N LEU A 233 -6.88 7.26 4.49
CA LEU A 233 -7.85 8.16 3.86
C LEU A 233 -7.77 9.58 4.45
N GLU A 234 -7.70 9.69 5.77
CA GLU A 234 -7.53 10.97 6.47
C GLU A 234 -6.18 11.63 6.13
N MET A 235 -5.10 10.84 6.04
CA MET A 235 -3.78 11.31 5.63
C MET A 235 -3.74 11.78 4.17
N MET A 236 -4.46 11.10 3.27
CA MET A 236 -4.60 11.54 1.88
C MET A 236 -5.32 12.88 1.79
N VAL A 237 -6.38 13.08 2.60
CA VAL A 237 -7.05 14.39 2.69
C VAL A 237 -6.13 15.46 3.31
N LYS A 238 -5.39 15.11 4.37
CA LYS A 238 -4.37 16.00 4.96
C LYS A 238 -3.28 16.39 3.97
N ALA A 239 -2.90 15.49 3.07
CA ALA A 239 -1.97 15.77 1.98
C ALA A 239 -2.56 16.71 0.91
N GLY A 240 -3.88 16.94 0.92
CA GLY A 240 -4.57 17.91 0.07
C GLY A 240 -5.54 17.30 -0.95
N LEU A 241 -5.77 15.99 -0.93
CA LEU A 241 -6.84 15.39 -1.74
C LEU A 241 -8.20 15.77 -1.15
N THR A 242 -9.20 15.91 -2.01
CA THR A 242 -10.60 15.97 -1.56
C THR A 242 -11.06 14.61 -1.03
N SER A 243 -12.06 14.57 -0.14
CA SER A 243 -12.66 13.30 0.31
C SER A 243 -13.10 12.42 -0.86
N ARG A 244 -13.64 13.04 -1.93
CA ARG A 244 -14.00 12.34 -3.17
C ARG A 244 -12.80 11.67 -3.84
N GLN A 245 -11.68 12.39 -3.98
CA GLN A 245 -10.46 11.83 -4.58
C GLN A 245 -9.93 10.65 -3.76
N SER A 246 -9.89 10.77 -2.43
CA SER A 246 -9.45 9.69 -1.54
C SER A 246 -10.33 8.45 -1.64
N LEU A 247 -11.66 8.61 -1.69
CA LEU A 247 -12.60 7.50 -1.89
C LEU A 247 -12.43 6.83 -3.26
N ILE A 248 -12.27 7.61 -4.34
CA ILE A 248 -12.03 7.08 -5.69
C ILE A 248 -10.71 6.30 -5.74
N ALA A 249 -9.64 6.84 -5.16
CA ALA A 249 -8.33 6.18 -5.05
C ALA A 249 -8.38 4.87 -4.27
N SER A 250 -9.36 4.71 -3.37
CA SER A 250 -9.54 3.53 -2.51
C SER A 250 -10.52 2.50 -3.07
N THR A 251 -11.23 2.84 -4.16
CA THR A 251 -12.27 2.01 -4.76
C THR A 251 -11.99 1.80 -6.25
N ARG A 252 -12.59 2.62 -7.12
CA ARG A 252 -12.47 2.52 -8.58
C ARG A 252 -11.03 2.48 -9.06
N ASP A 253 -10.20 3.42 -8.63
CA ASP A 253 -8.84 3.54 -9.13
C ASP A 253 -7.95 2.43 -8.56
N ALA A 254 -8.12 2.04 -7.30
CA ALA A 254 -7.45 0.86 -6.74
C ALA A 254 -7.79 -0.43 -7.50
N ALA A 255 -9.07 -0.67 -7.83
CA ALA A 255 -9.49 -1.83 -8.61
C ALA A 255 -8.86 -1.82 -10.01
N ARG A 256 -8.89 -0.68 -10.71
CA ARG A 256 -8.24 -0.50 -12.02
C ARG A 256 -6.74 -0.74 -11.94
N CYS A 257 -6.08 -0.17 -10.94
CA CYS A 257 -4.66 -0.35 -10.70
C CYS A 257 -4.26 -1.80 -10.48
N GLN A 258 -5.19 -2.66 -10.10
CA GLN A 258 -4.98 -4.09 -9.91
C GLN A 258 -5.60 -4.96 -11.02
N LYS A 259 -6.18 -4.36 -12.07
CA LYS A 259 -6.89 -5.06 -13.14
C LYS A 259 -8.07 -5.90 -12.63
N LEU A 260 -8.82 -5.34 -11.69
CA LEU A 260 -10.01 -5.94 -11.07
C LEU A 260 -11.26 -5.06 -11.25
N ASP A 261 -11.16 -4.00 -12.06
CA ASP A 261 -12.22 -3.01 -12.26
C ASP A 261 -13.41 -3.53 -13.06
N ASP A 262 -13.30 -4.71 -13.66
CA ASP A 262 -14.41 -5.47 -14.24
C ASP A 262 -15.24 -6.21 -13.17
N GLN A 263 -14.70 -6.41 -11.97
CA GLN A 263 -15.29 -7.24 -10.92
C GLN A 263 -15.67 -6.46 -9.66
N VAL A 264 -14.90 -5.44 -9.27
CA VAL A 264 -15.05 -4.70 -8.00
C VAL A 264 -14.69 -3.22 -8.17
N GLY A 265 -14.91 -2.43 -7.11
CA GLY A 265 -14.45 -1.05 -7.01
C GLY A 265 -15.49 0.01 -7.38
N THR A 266 -16.58 -0.37 -8.04
CA THR A 266 -17.75 0.50 -8.25
C THR A 266 -19.05 -0.29 -8.10
N LEU A 267 -20.12 0.40 -7.71
CA LEU A 267 -21.47 -0.17 -7.66
C LEU A 267 -22.09 -0.12 -9.06
N GLU A 268 -21.89 -1.19 -9.82
CA GLU A 268 -22.38 -1.34 -11.19
C GLU A 268 -22.99 -2.75 -11.38
N PRO A 269 -23.96 -2.92 -12.30
CA PRO A 269 -24.46 -4.24 -12.65
C PRO A 269 -23.33 -5.20 -13.03
N ASN A 270 -23.46 -6.47 -12.63
CA ASN A 270 -22.53 -7.57 -12.89
C ASN A 270 -21.19 -7.54 -12.13
N LYS A 271 -20.97 -6.56 -11.24
CA LYS A 271 -19.84 -6.58 -10.28
C LYS A 271 -20.24 -7.27 -8.97
N TRP A 272 -19.24 -7.70 -8.20
CA TRP A 272 -19.47 -8.21 -6.85
C TRP A 272 -20.10 -7.13 -5.97
N ALA A 273 -21.08 -7.54 -5.16
CA ALA A 273 -21.73 -6.69 -4.18
C ALA A 273 -20.82 -6.50 -2.94
N ASP A 274 -19.70 -5.81 -3.14
CA ASP A 274 -18.71 -5.44 -2.14
C ASP A 274 -18.88 -3.95 -1.82
N PHE A 275 -19.51 -3.61 -0.68
CA PHE A 275 -19.77 -2.22 -0.31
C PHE A 275 -19.92 -2.00 1.18
N VAL A 276 -19.80 -0.74 1.58
CA VAL A 276 -20.05 -0.29 2.96
C VAL A 276 -21.21 0.69 2.98
N VAL A 277 -22.04 0.59 4.02
CA VAL A 277 -23.10 1.56 4.31
C VAL A 277 -22.63 2.41 5.48
N LEU A 278 -22.72 3.73 5.33
CA LEU A 278 -22.27 4.70 6.33
C LEU A 278 -23.46 5.49 6.87
N ASN A 279 -23.46 5.77 8.17
CA ASN A 279 -24.47 6.58 8.85
C ASN A 279 -24.20 8.09 8.75
N ALA A 280 -23.18 8.51 8.00
CA ALA A 280 -22.89 9.91 7.71
C ALA A 280 -22.13 10.04 6.38
N ASP A 281 -22.25 11.22 5.75
CA ASP A 281 -21.66 11.51 4.44
C ASP A 281 -20.12 11.65 4.52
N PRO A 282 -19.33 10.76 3.89
CA PRO A 282 -17.88 10.85 3.86
C PRO A 282 -17.36 11.97 2.95
N LEU A 283 -18.20 12.56 2.09
CA LEU A 283 -17.82 13.72 1.27
C LEU A 283 -17.80 15.02 2.07
N ALA A 284 -18.64 15.12 3.11
CA ALA A 284 -18.65 16.27 4.02
C ALA A 284 -17.45 16.27 4.98
N ASP A 285 -17.08 15.08 5.48
CA ASP A 285 -15.87 14.85 6.28
C ASP A 285 -15.41 13.41 6.05
N ILE A 286 -14.17 13.23 5.62
CA ILE A 286 -13.63 11.89 5.35
C ILE A 286 -13.65 11.01 6.59
N SER A 287 -13.58 11.56 7.81
CA SER A 287 -13.64 10.79 9.06
C SER A 287 -14.99 10.08 9.27
N ASN A 288 -16.04 10.47 8.54
CA ASN A 288 -17.33 9.78 8.58
C ASN A 288 -17.26 8.34 8.04
N ILE A 289 -16.19 7.95 7.34
CA ILE A 289 -15.91 6.54 7.00
C ILE A 289 -15.82 5.61 8.22
N ARG A 290 -15.65 6.15 9.44
CA ARG A 290 -15.66 5.37 10.69
C ARG A 290 -17.08 5.03 11.16
N LYS A 291 -18.10 5.76 10.68
CA LYS A 291 -19.52 5.59 11.06
C LYS A 291 -20.19 4.52 10.21
N ILE A 292 -19.58 3.34 10.16
CA ILE A 292 -20.06 2.21 9.36
C ILE A 292 -21.30 1.61 10.03
N ASP A 293 -22.38 1.50 9.27
CA ASP A 293 -23.62 0.81 9.62
C ASP A 293 -23.54 -0.69 9.28
N ALA A 294 -23.13 -0.98 8.03
CA ALA A 294 -23.03 -2.33 7.52
C ALA A 294 -21.89 -2.48 6.52
N VAL A 295 -21.36 -3.70 6.42
CA VAL A 295 -20.39 -4.11 5.42
C VAL A 295 -20.96 -5.30 4.68
N TYR A 296 -20.92 -5.25 3.36
CA TYR A 296 -21.32 -6.33 2.48
C TYR A 296 -20.12 -6.80 1.67
N VAL A 297 -19.94 -8.12 1.61
CA VAL A 297 -18.93 -8.80 0.80
C VAL A 297 -19.63 -9.90 0.02
N ALA A 298 -19.48 -9.89 -1.30
CA ALA A 298 -20.17 -10.79 -2.21
C ALA A 298 -21.70 -10.82 -2.01
N GLY A 299 -22.29 -9.72 -1.52
CA GLY A 299 -23.71 -9.62 -1.16
C GLY A 299 -24.07 -10.12 0.24
N ASN A 300 -23.12 -10.71 0.97
CA ASN A 300 -23.33 -11.16 2.34
C ASN A 300 -23.02 -10.04 3.33
N LYS A 301 -23.93 -9.79 4.26
CA LYS A 301 -23.66 -8.88 5.39
C LYS A 301 -22.63 -9.54 6.31
N VAL A 302 -21.54 -8.83 6.60
CA VAL A 302 -20.47 -9.29 7.49
C VAL A 302 -20.76 -8.84 8.92
N ASP A 303 -20.51 -9.72 9.90
CA ASP A 303 -20.65 -9.42 11.33
C ASP A 303 -19.48 -8.52 11.83
N ARG A 304 -19.71 -7.60 12.78
CA ARG A 304 -18.75 -6.55 13.17
C ARG A 304 -18.44 -6.42 14.65
#